data_AF-A0A1B6KIQ0-F1
#
_entry.id   AF-A0A1B6KIQ0-F1
#
_cell.length_a   1.000
_cell.length_b   1.000
_cell.length_c   1.000
_cell.angle_alpha   90.00
_cell.angle_beta   90.00
_cell.angle_gamma   90.00
#
_symmetry.space_group_name_H-M   'P 1'
#
loop_
_entity.id
_entity.type
_entity.pdbx_description
1 polymer ?
#
loop_
_entity_poly.entity_id
_entity_poly.type
_entity_poly.pdbx_seq_one_letter_code
_entity_poly.pdbx_strand_id
1 'polypeptide(L)'
;LNVFVANYMHWRLVKLVNRDLSHDMAQLSFQFDKVLSGATEDLPRWEECVLGTNILWRFAVAYKYVQLHFDDEAKQSALQMVGHLRAGLLEQLEKVSWMDEETRRAAQL
;
A
#
# COMPACT_ATOMS: atom_id res chain seq x y z
N LEU A 1 22.02 -13.81 24.58
CA LEU A 1 21.58 -12.50 24.03
C LEU A 1 21.75 -11.45 25.12
N ASN A 2 22.36 -10.30 24.83
CA ASN A 2 22.43 -9.19 25.79
C ASN A 2 21.01 -8.66 26.07
N VAL A 3 20.73 -8.26 27.31
CA VAL A 3 19.45 -7.69 27.78
C VAL A 3 18.93 -6.58 26.85
N PHE A 4 19.81 -5.71 26.32
CA PHE A 4 19.39 -4.67 25.37
C PHE A 4 18.76 -5.26 24.10
N VAL A 5 19.39 -6.27 23.51
CA VAL A 5 18.90 -6.92 22.29
C VAL A 5 17.64 -7.73 22.60
N ALA A 6 17.57 -8.38 23.76
CA ALA A 6 16.39 -9.11 24.20
C ALA A 6 15.17 -8.18 24.38
N ASN A 7 15.35 -7.05 25.07
CA ASN A 7 14.30 -6.04 25.28
C ASN A 7 13.83 -5.45 23.94
N TYR A 8 14.76 -5.15 23.03
CA TYR A 8 14.40 -4.65 21.72
C TYR A 8 13.57 -5.67 20.93
N MET A 9 14.00 -6.94 20.86
CA MET A 9 13.25 -7.97 20.15
C MET A 9 11.86 -8.20 20.77
N HIS A 10 11.77 -8.19 22.11
CA HIS A 10 10.50 -8.27 22.80
C HIS A 10 9.58 -7.10 22.41
N TRP A 11 10.09 -5.86 22.44
CA TRP A 11 9.34 -4.69 21.99
C TRP A 11 8.90 -4.79 20.53
N ARG A 12 9.75 -5.30 19.63
CA ARG A 12 9.37 -5.49 18.23
C ARG A 12 8.20 -6.45 18.06
N LEU A 13 8.15 -7.52 18.86
CA LEU A 13 7.01 -8.43 18.88
C LEU A 13 5.77 -7.77 19.47
N VAL A 14 5.89 -7.09 20.61
CA VAL A 14 4.78 -6.37 21.25
C VAL A 14 4.18 -5.35 20.27
N LYS A 15 5.01 -4.56 19.59
CA LYS A 15 4.55 -3.60 18.57
C LYS A 15 3.82 -4.27 17.41
N LEU A 16 4.21 -5.49 17.04
CA LEU A 16 3.58 -6.22 15.94
C LEU A 16 2.15 -6.66 16.27
N VAL A 17 1.88 -7.05 17.52
CA VAL A 17 0.61 -7.68 17.92
C VAL A 17 -0.28 -6.81 18.80
N ASN A 18 0.18 -5.63 19.22
CA ASN A 18 -0.49 -4.82 20.25
C ASN A 18 -1.97 -4.48 19.95
N ARG A 19 -2.35 -4.30 18.69
CA ARG A 19 -3.74 -4.02 18.26
C ARG A 19 -4.64 -5.26 18.21
N ASP A 20 -4.04 -6.45 18.25
CA ASP A 20 -4.75 -7.74 18.16
C ASP A 20 -4.97 -8.39 19.53
N LEU A 21 -4.54 -7.74 20.61
CA LEU A 21 -4.66 -8.23 21.99
C LEU A 21 -5.92 -7.66 22.67
N SER A 22 -5.80 -7.21 23.93
CA SER A 22 -6.89 -6.61 24.68
C SER A 22 -7.20 -5.19 24.18
N HIS A 23 -8.42 -4.71 24.50
CA HIS A 23 -8.81 -3.32 24.26
C HIS A 23 -7.81 -2.32 24.87
N ASP A 24 -7.34 -2.57 26.09
CA ASP A 24 -6.39 -1.69 26.77
C ASP A 24 -5.05 -1.61 26.00
N MET A 25 -4.59 -2.74 25.44
CA MET A 25 -3.36 -2.77 24.66
C MET A 25 -3.52 -2.05 23.31
N ALA A 26 -4.69 -2.22 22.67
CA ALA A 26 -5.02 -1.48 21.45
C ALA A 26 -5.08 0.03 21.73
N GLN A 27 -5.67 0.46 22.84
CA GLN A 27 -5.73 1.87 23.24
C GLN A 27 -4.33 2.45 23.50
N LEU A 28 -3.44 1.70 24.18
CA LEU A 28 -2.05 2.10 24.36
C LEU A 28 -1.30 2.21 23.02
N SER A 29 -1.56 1.28 22.10
CA SER A 29 -1.02 1.34 20.73
C SER A 29 -1.47 2.60 20.01
N PHE A 30 -2.76 2.90 20.04
CA PHE A 30 -3.30 4.12 19.45
C PHE A 30 -2.73 5.39 20.08
N GLN A 31 -2.58 5.45 21.41
CA GLN A 31 -1.95 6.60 22.07
C GLN A 31 -0.52 6.85 21.60
N PHE A 32 0.25 5.78 21.36
CA PHE A 32 1.60 5.89 20.81
C PHE A 32 1.57 6.36 19.35
N ASP A 33 0.73 5.75 18.51
CA ASP A 33 0.62 6.09 17.08
C ASP A 33 0.07 7.51 16.86
N LYS A 34 -0.83 7.97 17.74
CA LYS A 34 -1.44 9.30 17.73
C LYS A 34 -0.40 10.43 17.77
N VAL A 35 0.71 10.25 18.48
CA VAL A 35 1.79 11.25 18.55
C VAL A 35 2.44 11.46 17.18
N LEU A 36 2.54 10.40 16.36
CA LEU A 36 3.15 10.45 15.04
C LEU A 36 2.14 10.87 13.96
N SER A 37 0.92 10.36 14.03
CA SER A 37 -0.11 10.59 13.01
C SER A 37 -0.88 11.88 13.18
N GLY A 38 -0.94 12.42 14.41
CA GLY A 38 -1.82 13.54 14.76
C GLY A 38 -3.30 13.17 14.82
N ALA A 39 -3.66 11.88 14.72
CA ALA A 39 -5.05 11.43 14.71
C ALA A 39 -5.76 11.79 16.03
N THR A 40 -6.97 12.35 15.94
CA THR A 40 -7.74 12.71 17.14
C THR A 40 -8.43 11.51 17.76
N GLU A 41 -8.88 10.57 16.92
CA GLU A 41 -9.66 9.38 17.28
C GLU A 41 -9.11 8.14 16.58
N ASP A 42 -9.42 6.98 17.15
CA ASP A 42 -8.99 5.70 16.59
C ASP A 42 -9.98 5.20 15.53
N LEU A 43 -9.53 4.30 14.67
CA LEU A 43 -10.40 3.69 13.66
C LEU A 43 -11.49 2.85 14.33
N PRO A 44 -12.75 2.90 13.85
CA PRO A 44 -13.77 2.00 14.32
C PRO A 44 -13.39 0.55 13.99
N ARG A 45 -13.75 -0.39 14.87
CA ARG A 45 -13.30 -1.79 14.80
C ARG A 45 -13.56 -2.46 13.44
N TRP A 46 -14.67 -2.13 12.78
CA TRP A 46 -15.01 -2.72 11.48
C TRP A 46 -14.02 -2.30 10.39
N GLU A 47 -13.51 -1.07 10.43
CA GLU A 47 -12.49 -0.58 9.48
C GLU A 47 -11.15 -1.29 9.71
N GLU A 48 -10.74 -1.45 10.97
CA GLU A 48 -9.55 -2.24 11.31
C GLU A 48 -9.64 -3.66 10.74
N CYS A 49 -10.79 -4.31 10.91
CA CYS A 49 -11.04 -5.66 10.39
C CYS A 49 -10.98 -5.70 8.86
N VAL A 50 -11.54 -4.70 8.17
CA VAL A 50 -11.45 -4.59 6.70
C VAL A 50 -10.00 -4.43 6.27
N LEU A 51 -9.23 -3.53 6.90
CA LEU A 51 -7.83 -3.30 6.59
C LEU A 51 -6.97 -4.55 6.84
N GLY A 52 -7.12 -5.18 8.00
CA GLY A 52 -6.41 -6.42 8.34
C GLY A 52 -6.73 -7.57 7.38
N THR A 53 -8.01 -7.72 7.03
CA THR A 53 -8.44 -8.72 6.04
C THR A 53 -7.85 -8.42 4.67
N ASN A 54 -7.83 -7.16 4.25
CA ASN A 54 -7.26 -6.76 2.96
C ASN A 54 -5.73 -6.94 2.95
N ILE A 55 -5.02 -6.80 4.08
CA ILE A 55 -3.58 -7.07 4.14
C ILE A 55 -3.28 -8.55 3.85
N LEU A 56 -4.02 -9.46 4.50
CA LEU A 56 -3.79 -10.90 4.46
C LEU A 56 -4.44 -11.59 3.25
N TRP A 57 -5.61 -11.12 2.82
CA TRP A 57 -6.49 -11.77 1.84
C TRP A 57 -6.83 -10.86 0.64
N ARG A 58 -5.95 -9.90 0.30
CA ARG A 58 -6.19 -8.87 -0.74
C ARG A 58 -6.82 -9.39 -2.02
N PHE A 59 -6.36 -10.53 -2.55
CA PHE A 59 -6.85 -11.05 -3.82
C PHE A 59 -8.25 -11.65 -3.72
N ALA A 60 -8.58 -12.30 -2.60
CA ALA A 60 -9.93 -12.81 -2.38
C ALA A 60 -10.93 -11.66 -2.21
N VAL A 61 -10.55 -10.63 -1.44
CA VAL A 61 -11.34 -9.41 -1.27
C VAL A 61 -11.52 -8.70 -2.61
N ALA A 62 -10.43 -8.48 -3.36
CA ALA A 62 -10.47 -7.83 -4.66
C ALA A 62 -11.30 -8.59 -5.68
N TYR A 63 -11.20 -9.92 -5.73
CA TYR A 63 -12.03 -10.76 -6.60
C TYR A 63 -13.52 -10.53 -6.33
N LYS A 64 -13.92 -10.60 -5.06
CA LYS A 64 -15.33 -10.40 -4.70
C LYS A 64 -15.79 -8.97 -4.97
N TYR A 65 -14.93 -7.98 -4.71
CA TYR A 65 -15.20 -6.58 -5.03
C TYR A 65 -15.44 -6.38 -6.53
N VAL A 66 -14.56 -6.93 -7.37
CA VAL A 66 -14.68 -6.83 -8.83
C VAL A 66 -15.99 -7.44 -9.31
N GLN A 67 -16.35 -8.63 -8.82
CA GLN A 67 -17.61 -9.28 -9.18
C GLN A 67 -18.86 -8.47 -8.83
N LEU A 68 -18.81 -7.68 -7.76
CA LEU A 68 -19.99 -6.96 -7.23
C LEU A 68 -20.07 -5.50 -7.69
N HIS A 69 -18.92 -4.87 -7.96
CA HIS A 69 -18.84 -3.41 -8.04
C HIS A 69 -17.98 -2.89 -9.19
N PHE A 70 -17.29 -3.73 -9.96
CA PHE A 70 -16.40 -3.26 -11.01
C PHE A 70 -17.03 -3.39 -12.40
N ASP A 71 -16.95 -2.31 -13.17
CA ASP A 71 -17.49 -2.19 -14.50
C ASP A 71 -16.42 -2.47 -15.56
N ASP A 72 -16.76 -3.30 -16.55
CA ASP A 72 -15.88 -3.63 -17.67
C ASP A 72 -15.60 -2.42 -18.57
N GLU A 73 -16.51 -1.44 -18.66
CA GLU A 73 -16.27 -0.19 -19.41
C GLU A 73 -15.16 0.64 -18.75
N ALA A 74 -15.16 0.71 -17.42
CA ALA A 74 -14.10 1.39 -16.65
C ALA A 74 -12.73 0.75 -16.91
N LYS A 75 -12.68 -0.58 -17.05
CA LYS A 75 -11.45 -1.30 -17.43
C LYS A 75 -10.95 -0.88 -18.80
N GLN A 76 -11.82 -0.81 -19.80
CA GLN A 76 -11.43 -0.42 -21.15
C GLN A 76 -10.94 1.03 -21.20
N SER A 77 -11.63 1.94 -20.51
CA SER A 77 -11.21 3.34 -20.41
C SER A 77 -9.81 3.47 -19.79
N ALA A 78 -9.55 2.76 -18.69
CA ALA A 78 -8.24 2.76 -18.05
C ALA A 78 -7.14 2.20 -18.96
N LEU A 79 -7.42 1.12 -19.70
CA LEU A 79 -6.48 0.54 -20.66
C LEU A 79 -6.14 1.50 -21.81
N GLN A 80 -7.14 2.21 -22.33
CA GLN A 80 -6.92 3.24 -23.35
C GLN A 80 -6.05 4.38 -22.83
N MET A 81 -6.33 4.88 -21.62
CA MET A 81 -5.53 5.93 -20.98
C MET A 81 -4.07 5.50 -20.81
N VAL A 82 -3.82 4.27 -20.32
CA VAL A 82 -2.46 3.73 -20.21
C VAL A 82 -1.78 3.63 -21.58
N GLY A 83 -2.53 3.25 -22.62
CA GLY A 83 -2.04 3.25 -24.00
C GLY A 83 -1.60 4.64 -24.47
N HIS A 84 -2.42 5.67 -24.23
CA HIS A 84 -2.07 7.05 -24.57
C HIS A 84 -0.85 7.57 -23.79
N LEU A 85 -0.75 7.25 -22.50
CA LEU A 85 0.41 7.61 -21.68
C LEU A 85 1.70 6.96 -22.21
N ARG A 86 1.64 5.68 -22.59
CA ARG A 86 2.77 4.97 -23.20
C ARG A 86 3.19 5.61 -24.52
N ALA A 87 2.23 5.92 -25.40
CA ALA A 87 2.52 6.58 -26.67
C ALA A 87 3.18 7.95 -26.48
N GLY A 88 2.63 8.76 -25.57
CA GLY A 88 3.21 10.07 -25.25
C GLY A 88 4.62 9.96 -24.66
N LEU A 89 4.89 8.97 -23.81
CA LEU A 89 6.24 8.73 -23.29
C LEU A 89 7.23 8.38 -24.40
N LEU A 90 6.85 7.49 -25.32
CA LEU A 90 7.70 7.09 -26.45
C LEU A 90 8.03 8.30 -27.35
N GLU A 91 7.04 9.15 -27.63
CA GLU A 91 7.26 10.39 -28.38
C GLU A 91 8.23 11.35 -27.68
N GLN A 92 8.17 11.45 -26.34
CA GLN A 92 9.11 12.26 -25.56
C GLN A 92 10.52 11.66 -25.59
N LEU A 93 10.65 10.33 -25.49
CA LEU A 93 11.94 9.64 -25.54
C LEU A 93 12.67 9.86 -26.88
N GLU A 94 11.94 10.04 -27.98
CA GLU A 94 12.53 10.40 -29.28
C GLU A 94 13.11 11.82 -29.29
N LYS A 95 12.61 12.73 -28.46
CA LYS A 95 12.96 14.17 -28.50
C LYS A 95 13.98 14.59 -27.44
N VAL A 96 14.21 13.79 -26.41
CA VAL A 96 15.17 14.14 -25.35
C VAL A 96 16.60 14.20 -25.90
N SER A 97 17.34 15.26 -25.56
CA SER A 97 18.72 15.46 -26.02
C SER A 97 19.77 14.89 -25.05
N TRP A 98 19.36 14.55 -23.83
CA TRP A 98 20.28 14.14 -22.76
C TRP A 98 20.57 12.62 -22.74
N MET A 99 19.79 11.81 -23.47
CA MET A 99 19.99 10.36 -23.58
C MET A 99 20.79 10.01 -24.83
N ASP A 100 21.81 9.18 -24.67
CA ASP A 100 22.48 8.53 -25.81
C ASP A 100 21.54 7.53 -26.52
N GLU A 101 21.96 7.14 -27.72
CA GLU A 101 21.15 6.33 -28.63
C GLU A 101 20.97 4.88 -28.15
N GLU A 102 21.94 4.32 -27.43
CA GLU A 102 21.85 2.97 -26.88
C GLU A 102 20.79 2.92 -25.77
N THR A 103 20.87 3.88 -24.84
CA THR A 103 19.92 4.02 -23.72
C THR A 103 18.52 4.35 -24.24
N ARG A 104 18.40 5.19 -25.28
CA ARG A 104 17.10 5.54 -25.88
C ARG A 104 16.41 4.33 -26.49
N ARG A 105 17.14 3.50 -27.23
CA ARG A 105 16.59 2.24 -27.79
C ARG A 105 16.19 1.26 -26.69
N ALA A 106 16.97 1.15 -25.62
CA ALA A 106 16.63 0.30 -24.48
C ALA A 106 15.34 0.76 -23.77
N ALA A 107 15.07 2.06 -23.72
CA ALA A 107 13.89 2.64 -23.08
C ALA A 107 12.59 2.54 -23.91
N GLN A 108 12.67 2.09 -25.17
CA GLN A 108 11.53 1.91 -26.08
C GLN A 108 10.96 0.48 -26.08
N LEU A 109 11.67 -0.48 -25.47
CA LEU A 109 11.28 -1.88 -25.29
C LEU A 109 10.34 -2.07 -24.09
#